data_AF-A0A075B0R0-F1
#
_entry.id   AF-A0A075B0R0-F1
#
_cell.length_a   1.000
_cell.length_b   1.000
_cell.length_c   1.000
_cell.angle_alpha   90.00
_cell.angle_beta   90.00
_cell.angle_gamma   90.00
#
_symmetry.space_group_name_H-M   'P 1'
#
loop_
_entity.id
_entity.type
_entity.pdbx_description
1 polymer ?
#
loop_
_entity_poly.entity_id
_entity_poly.type
_entity_poly.pdbx_seq_one_letter_code
_entity_poly.pdbx_strand_id
1 'polypeptide(L)'
;MKLIFRMSNSKRSLVAISLLKAFKLKKLRAEIEWHRKLHKCIEYATNHPTENKILVSREVNSAGSGIMLNNKTCYEVIRKDVPVKFFMDIDCQYDTVISEFRSLLNTDSVVKSLKWYVSEALHGMGIESANELVNDVIVLDASSEKKFSIHLVFQNVVFPSIEHCSAVLRWIIDKLYEQEYPMFEDDGVTITGFKKAMYINARFPLMVPLKHGDDLHFLFDRGVYNYNCNQNFRMWKSKKFEAGKPPLDVALPFTFENFKKTLITFHNAPIVSACELEKHVPMHCAAFSCQPKTVLAKWKLKLGCDGNNITGAILKYFKQRINGDVTNIWYDESPHGTGVGINISNGDMYLLDLDECAYSLKRKGHEGLMEKRFIN
;
A
#
# COMPACT_ATOMS: atom_id res chain seq x y z
N MET A 1 -39.21 -14.65 -6.77
CA MET A 1 -39.71 -13.26 -6.75
C MET A 1 -38.50 -12.33 -6.80
N LYS A 2 -38.23 -11.67 -7.93
CA LYS A 2 -37.10 -10.76 -8.12
C LYS A 2 -37.53 -9.36 -7.65
N LEU A 3 -36.91 -8.81 -6.61
CA LEU A 3 -37.03 -7.38 -6.33
C LEU A 3 -36.14 -6.63 -7.33
N ILE A 4 -36.77 -5.89 -8.23
CA ILE A 4 -36.11 -4.92 -9.12
C ILE A 4 -36.32 -3.56 -8.46
N PHE A 5 -35.27 -3.01 -7.84
CA PHE A 5 -35.25 -1.60 -7.46
C PHE A 5 -35.02 -0.77 -8.72
N ARG A 6 -36.02 0.01 -9.14
CA ARG A 6 -35.83 1.08 -10.12
C ARG A 6 -35.25 2.29 -9.37
N MET A 7 -33.94 2.51 -9.52
CA MET A 7 -33.28 3.72 -9.07
C MET A 7 -33.41 4.81 -10.15
N SER A 8 -33.87 5.98 -9.71
CA SER A 8 -34.04 7.18 -10.51
C SER A 8 -32.71 7.93 -10.64
N ASN A 9 -32.30 8.18 -11.89
CA ASN A 9 -31.40 9.23 -12.35
C ASN A 9 -29.88 9.22 -12.05
N SER A 10 -29.28 8.10 -11.63
CA SER A 10 -27.82 7.93 -11.77
C SER A 10 -27.49 6.94 -12.89
N LYS A 11 -26.76 7.40 -13.93
CA LYS A 11 -26.27 6.58 -15.05
C LYS A 11 -25.10 5.65 -14.63
N ARG A 12 -25.01 5.23 -13.38
CA ARG A 12 -24.03 4.23 -12.95
C ARG A 12 -24.78 2.97 -12.56
N SER A 13 -24.59 1.91 -13.34
CA SER A 13 -24.90 0.56 -12.89
C SER A 13 -24.15 0.32 -11.58
N LEU A 14 -24.90 0.19 -10.48
CA LEU A 14 -24.44 -0.48 -9.26
C LEU A 14 -23.56 -1.66 -9.70
N VAL A 15 -22.33 -1.73 -9.19
CA VAL A 15 -21.52 -2.94 -9.33
C VAL A 15 -22.25 -3.99 -8.49
N ALA A 16 -23.26 -4.62 -9.08
CA ALA A 16 -23.87 -5.81 -8.53
C ALA A 16 -22.71 -6.76 -8.26
N ILE A 17 -22.51 -7.11 -6.99
CA ILE A 17 -21.59 -8.17 -6.61
C ILE A 17 -22.04 -9.38 -7.43
N SER A 18 -21.26 -9.74 -8.45
CA SER A 18 -21.65 -10.84 -9.31
C SER A 18 -21.89 -12.06 -8.44
N LEU A 19 -22.83 -12.92 -8.83
CA LEU A 19 -23.08 -14.19 -8.14
C LEU A 19 -21.77 -14.97 -7.91
N LEU A 20 -20.77 -14.79 -8.78
CA LEU A 20 -19.42 -15.32 -8.64
C LEU A 20 -18.61 -14.68 -7.51
N LYS A 21 -18.65 -13.35 -7.30
CA LYS A 21 -18.02 -12.69 -6.14
C LYS A 21 -18.72 -13.06 -4.83
N ALA A 22 -20.05 -13.11 -4.83
CA ALA A 22 -20.83 -13.56 -3.67
C ALA A 22 -20.58 -15.04 -3.33
N PHE A 23 -20.39 -15.88 -4.35
CA PHE A 23 -19.99 -17.29 -4.20
C PHE A 23 -18.54 -17.42 -3.71
N LYS A 24 -17.59 -16.60 -4.18
CA LYS A 24 -16.21 -16.55 -3.65
C LYS A 24 -16.19 -16.11 -2.18
N LEU A 25 -17.00 -15.12 -1.79
CA LEU A 25 -17.18 -14.71 -0.40
C LEU A 25 -17.84 -15.81 0.45
N LYS A 26 -18.84 -16.53 -0.07
CA LYS A 26 -19.43 -17.71 0.58
C LYS A 26 -18.47 -18.89 0.69
N LYS A 27 -17.60 -19.11 -0.31
CA LYS A 27 -16.54 -20.12 -0.29
C LYS A 27 -15.45 -19.75 0.72
N LEU A 28 -15.05 -18.48 0.78
CA LEU A 28 -14.15 -17.96 1.82
C LEU A 28 -14.78 -18.08 3.21
N ARG A 29 -16.09 -17.88 3.34
CA ARG A 29 -16.89 -18.13 4.57
C ARG A 29 -16.97 -19.61 4.95
N ALA A 30 -16.89 -20.52 4.00
CA ALA A 30 -16.90 -21.97 4.26
C ALA A 30 -15.52 -22.52 4.65
N GLU A 31 -14.43 -21.79 4.36
CA GLU A 31 -13.05 -22.13 4.77
C GLU A 31 -12.71 -21.67 6.22
N ILE A 32 -13.73 -21.16 6.94
CA ILE A 32 -13.62 -20.50 8.25
C ILE A 32 -13.79 -21.48 9.41
N GLU A 33 -12.66 -21.87 9.98
CA GLU A 33 -12.48 -21.98 11.44
C GLU A 33 -11.37 -20.98 11.83
N TRP A 34 -11.59 -19.69 11.52
CA TRP A 34 -10.55 -18.64 11.57
C TRP A 34 -10.11 -18.27 12.98
N HIS A 35 -10.98 -18.35 13.99
CA HIS A 35 -10.63 -18.01 15.37
C HIS A 35 -9.48 -18.89 15.90
N ARG A 36 -9.53 -20.20 15.64
CA ARG A 36 -8.41 -21.12 15.92
C ARG A 36 -7.19 -20.83 15.03
N LYS A 37 -7.36 -20.39 13.79
CA LYS A 37 -6.26 -20.06 12.87
C LYS A 37 -5.52 -18.77 13.26
N LEU A 38 -6.19 -17.73 13.77
CA LEU A 38 -5.56 -16.48 14.21
C LEU A 38 -4.58 -16.71 15.37
N HIS A 39 -5.05 -17.37 16.44
CA HIS A 39 -4.19 -17.77 17.55
C HIS A 39 -3.05 -18.68 17.09
N LYS A 40 -3.33 -19.66 16.23
CA LYS A 40 -2.29 -20.52 15.62
C LYS A 40 -1.32 -19.75 14.73
N CYS A 41 -1.73 -18.68 14.04
CA CYS A 41 -0.85 -17.83 13.24
C CYS A 41 0.06 -16.97 14.12
N ILE A 42 -0.46 -16.43 15.22
CA ILE A 42 0.34 -15.73 16.24
C ILE A 42 1.36 -16.70 16.83
N GLU A 43 0.91 -17.89 17.24
CA GLU A 43 1.77 -18.95 17.78
C GLU A 43 2.82 -19.41 16.75
N TYR A 44 2.41 -19.69 15.51
CA TYR A 44 3.30 -20.08 14.41
C TYR A 44 4.35 -19.01 14.14
N ALA A 45 3.94 -17.74 13.97
CA ALA A 45 4.83 -16.64 13.67
C ALA A 45 5.81 -16.36 14.83
N THR A 46 5.39 -16.59 16.07
CA THR A 46 6.23 -16.48 17.26
C THR A 46 7.24 -17.62 17.35
N ASN A 47 6.81 -18.85 17.03
CA ASN A 47 7.60 -20.08 17.20
C ASN A 47 8.47 -20.43 15.99
N HIS A 48 8.24 -19.84 14.81
CA HIS A 48 9.01 -20.10 13.57
C HIS A 48 9.65 -18.82 12.98
N PRO A 49 10.53 -18.13 13.73
CA PRO A 49 11.09 -16.84 13.31
C PRO A 49 12.07 -16.92 12.12
N THR A 50 12.66 -18.09 11.85
CA THR A 50 13.69 -18.29 10.81
C THR A 50 13.12 -18.27 9.39
N GLU A 51 11.86 -18.64 9.19
CA GLU A 51 11.14 -18.56 7.91
C GLU A 51 10.62 -17.14 7.61
N ASN A 52 10.59 -16.28 8.64
CA ASN A 52 9.93 -14.98 8.64
C ASN A 52 10.88 -13.77 8.55
N LYS A 53 12.08 -13.90 7.96
CA LYS A 53 13.05 -12.79 7.81
C LYS A 53 12.39 -11.47 7.41
N ILE A 54 12.69 -10.40 8.16
CA ILE A 54 12.25 -9.04 7.82
C ILE A 54 13.18 -8.54 6.72
N LEU A 55 12.61 -8.29 5.55
CA LEU A 55 13.35 -7.78 4.39
C LEU A 55 13.25 -6.26 4.34
N VAL A 56 14.40 -5.59 4.33
CA VAL A 56 14.45 -4.12 4.21
C VAL A 56 15.04 -3.73 2.86
N SER A 57 14.28 -2.96 2.08
CA SER A 57 14.80 -2.25 0.91
C SER A 57 15.35 -0.89 1.34
N ARG A 58 16.50 -0.49 0.78
CA ARG A 58 17.17 0.79 1.06
C ARG A 58 17.52 1.51 -0.22
N GLU A 59 17.63 2.83 -0.13
CA GLU A 59 18.19 3.67 -1.18
C GLU A 59 19.66 3.33 -1.50
N VAL A 60 19.98 3.23 -2.79
CA VAL A 60 21.30 2.87 -3.36
C VAL A 60 22.43 3.81 -2.90
N ASN A 61 22.11 5.08 -2.60
CA ASN A 61 23.11 6.10 -2.23
C ASN A 61 23.36 6.21 -0.71
N SER A 62 22.73 5.35 0.09
CA SER A 62 22.85 5.43 1.55
C SER A 62 24.03 4.63 2.08
N ALA A 63 25.25 5.09 1.80
CA ALA A 63 26.47 4.53 2.41
C ALA A 63 26.34 4.50 3.95
N GLY A 64 26.58 3.33 4.54
CA GLY A 64 26.57 3.12 6.00
C GLY A 64 26.01 1.76 6.41
N SER A 65 26.84 0.97 7.08
CA SER A 65 26.59 -0.40 7.57
C SER A 65 25.70 -0.48 8.82
N GLY A 66 24.80 0.48 9.05
CA GLY A 66 23.90 0.51 10.21
C GLY A 66 22.44 0.77 9.86
N ILE A 67 21.51 0.27 10.68
CA ILE A 67 20.08 0.65 10.67
C ILE A 67 19.95 2.05 11.32
N MET A 68 20.65 3.05 10.79
CA MET A 68 20.35 4.44 11.09
C MET A 68 19.33 4.91 10.05
N LEU A 69 18.05 4.81 10.41
CA LEU A 69 16.90 5.14 9.54
C LEU A 69 16.66 6.64 9.42
N ASN A 70 17.29 7.45 10.27
CA ASN A 70 17.11 8.90 10.27
C ASN A 70 17.46 9.47 8.88
N ASN A 71 16.45 10.09 8.26
CA ASN A 71 16.54 10.75 6.95
C ASN A 71 16.84 9.85 5.74
N LYS A 72 16.69 8.53 5.87
CA LYS A 72 16.86 7.58 4.75
C LYS A 72 15.51 7.07 4.23
N THR A 73 15.48 6.73 2.94
CA THR A 73 14.34 6.08 2.29
C THR A 73 14.47 4.56 2.45
N CYS A 74 13.61 3.97 3.27
CA CYS A 74 13.63 2.57 3.65
C CYS A 74 12.20 2.01 3.67
N TYR A 75 12.01 0.85 3.06
CA TYR A 75 10.75 0.14 3.07
C TYR A 75 10.94 -1.27 3.60
N GLU A 76 9.96 -1.73 4.36
CA GLU A 76 9.77 -3.14 4.65
C GLU A 76 9.20 -3.81 3.40
N VAL A 77 9.76 -4.94 2.99
CA VAL A 77 9.20 -5.79 1.92
C VAL A 77 8.32 -6.85 2.58
N ILE A 78 7.02 -6.63 2.54
CA ILE A 78 5.99 -7.59 2.96
C ILE A 78 5.93 -8.69 1.91
N ARG A 79 6.33 -9.90 2.30
CA ARG A 79 6.31 -11.05 1.39
C ARG A 79 4.90 -11.59 1.21
N LYS A 80 4.65 -12.16 0.04
CA LYS A 80 3.50 -13.06 -0.14
C LYS A 80 3.66 -14.32 0.73
N ASP A 81 2.54 -14.93 1.07
CA ASP A 81 2.47 -16.25 1.71
C ASP A 81 3.18 -16.37 3.09
N VAL A 82 3.44 -15.24 3.77
CA VAL A 82 3.96 -15.23 5.14
C VAL A 82 2.99 -14.56 6.10
N PRO A 83 2.96 -14.98 7.39
CA PRO A 83 2.14 -14.32 8.38
C PRO A 83 2.48 -12.83 8.54
N VAL A 84 1.44 -12.01 8.56
CA VAL A 84 1.55 -10.54 8.65
C VAL A 84 0.55 -9.99 9.65
N LYS A 85 0.92 -8.90 10.33
CA LYS A 85 -0.05 -8.08 11.06
C LYS A 85 -1.04 -7.45 10.08
N PHE A 86 -2.26 -7.18 10.53
CA PHE A 86 -3.16 -6.30 9.81
C PHE A 86 -2.65 -4.87 9.90
N PHE A 87 -2.60 -4.19 8.76
CA PHE A 87 -2.10 -2.82 8.65
C PHE A 87 -2.97 -2.06 7.68
N MET A 88 -3.07 -0.73 7.79
CA MET A 88 -3.80 0.10 6.82
C MET A 88 -2.96 1.32 6.46
N ASP A 89 -2.97 1.71 5.19
CA ASP A 89 -2.43 2.99 4.74
C ASP A 89 -3.59 3.96 4.52
N ILE A 90 -3.55 5.09 5.21
CA ILE A 90 -4.54 6.15 5.11
C ILE A 90 -3.85 7.31 4.41
N ASP A 91 -4.36 7.72 3.24
CA ASP A 91 -3.83 8.85 2.48
C ASP A 91 -4.96 9.62 1.81
N CYS A 92 -5.05 10.91 2.11
CA CYS A 92 -6.05 11.80 1.55
C CYS A 92 -5.45 13.19 1.31
N GLN A 93 -5.39 13.62 0.06
CA GLN A 93 -4.98 14.96 -0.32
C GLN A 93 -6.13 15.93 -0.08
N TYR A 94 -5.92 17.00 0.69
CA TYR A 94 -7.01 17.93 1.03
C TYR A 94 -7.62 18.59 -0.20
N ASP A 95 -6.81 18.86 -1.22
CA ASP A 95 -7.28 19.51 -2.46
C ASP A 95 -8.15 18.61 -3.34
N THR A 96 -8.21 17.30 -3.05
CA THR A 96 -8.99 16.32 -3.84
C THR A 96 -10.38 16.07 -3.28
N VAL A 97 -10.64 16.43 -2.02
CA VAL A 97 -11.90 16.17 -1.32
C VAL A 97 -12.60 17.47 -0.92
N ILE A 98 -13.84 17.37 -0.43
CA ILE A 98 -14.60 18.52 0.07
C ILE A 98 -13.80 19.36 1.07
N SER A 99 -13.96 20.69 0.98
CA SER A 99 -13.22 21.67 1.79
C SER A 99 -13.34 21.45 3.30
N GLU A 100 -14.51 20.98 3.75
CA GLU A 100 -14.86 20.76 5.14
C GLU A 100 -14.12 19.58 5.75
N PHE A 101 -13.64 18.64 4.93
CA PHE A 101 -12.93 17.45 5.39
C PHE A 101 -11.80 17.83 6.35
N ARG A 102 -10.95 18.80 5.97
CA ARG A 102 -9.82 19.23 6.81
C ARG A 102 -10.26 19.80 8.16
N SER A 103 -11.38 20.52 8.21
CA SER A 103 -11.90 21.13 9.44
C SER A 103 -12.58 20.12 10.38
N LEU A 104 -13.10 19.02 9.82
CA LEU A 104 -13.81 17.97 10.56
C LEU A 104 -12.89 16.80 10.92
N LEU A 105 -11.73 16.72 10.28
CA LEU A 105 -10.77 15.66 10.47
C LEU A 105 -10.19 15.68 11.88
N ASN A 106 -10.28 14.54 12.54
CA ASN A 106 -9.66 14.28 13.83
C ASN A 106 -9.06 12.87 13.79
N THR A 107 -7.75 12.76 13.99
CA THR A 107 -7.01 11.49 13.91
C THR A 107 -7.60 10.43 14.83
N ASP A 108 -7.93 10.78 16.07
CA ASP A 108 -8.53 9.84 17.04
C ASP A 108 -9.90 9.34 16.57
N SER A 109 -10.70 10.23 15.97
CA SER A 109 -12.03 9.88 15.45
C SER A 109 -11.93 8.94 14.24
N VAL A 110 -10.97 9.17 13.35
CA VAL A 110 -10.68 8.28 12.21
C VAL A 110 -10.21 6.92 12.72
N VAL A 111 -9.22 6.89 13.63
CA VAL A 111 -8.68 5.65 14.19
C VAL A 111 -9.75 4.86 14.94
N LYS A 112 -10.60 5.52 15.75
CA LYS A 112 -11.72 4.88 16.45
C LYS A 112 -12.73 4.27 15.47
N SER A 113 -13.02 4.95 14.37
CA SER A 113 -13.94 4.46 13.33
C SER A 113 -13.34 3.26 12.59
N LEU A 114 -12.05 3.31 12.24
CA LEU A 114 -11.34 2.19 11.62
C LEU A 114 -11.29 0.97 12.55
N LYS A 115 -10.97 1.15 13.84
CA LYS A 115 -11.04 0.06 14.85
C LYS A 115 -12.40 -0.59 14.87
N TRP A 116 -13.47 0.22 14.83
CA TRP A 116 -14.83 -0.31 14.81
C TRP A 116 -15.11 -1.14 13.55
N TYR A 117 -14.80 -0.63 12.35
CA TYR A 117 -15.00 -1.37 11.10
C TYR A 117 -14.20 -2.66 11.04
N VAL A 118 -12.96 -2.65 11.53
CA VAL A 118 -12.13 -3.87 11.64
C VAL A 118 -12.78 -4.83 12.62
N SER A 119 -13.22 -4.37 13.79
CA SER A 119 -13.88 -5.22 14.78
C SER A 119 -15.13 -5.88 14.21
N GLU A 120 -15.97 -5.13 13.50
CA GLU A 120 -17.17 -5.66 12.85
C GLU A 120 -16.85 -6.68 11.76
N ALA A 121 -15.81 -6.44 10.97
CA ALA A 121 -15.36 -7.41 9.97
C ALA A 121 -14.89 -8.72 10.65
N LEU A 122 -14.15 -8.62 11.75
CA LEU A 122 -13.69 -9.77 12.53
C LEU A 122 -14.85 -10.50 13.23
N HIS A 123 -15.83 -9.79 13.80
CA HIS A 123 -17.07 -10.38 14.33
C HIS A 123 -17.85 -11.11 13.24
N GLY A 124 -17.98 -10.50 12.06
CA GLY A 124 -18.59 -11.14 10.88
C GLY A 124 -17.87 -12.40 10.40
N MET A 125 -16.62 -12.59 10.83
CA MET A 125 -15.80 -13.79 10.62
C MET A 125 -15.81 -14.77 11.80
N GLY A 126 -16.59 -14.50 12.86
CA GLY A 126 -16.73 -15.37 14.04
C GLY A 126 -15.64 -15.20 15.10
N ILE A 127 -14.98 -14.04 15.16
CA ILE A 127 -13.94 -13.75 16.17
C ILE A 127 -14.58 -12.93 17.29
N GLU A 128 -15.00 -13.60 18.36
CA GLU A 128 -15.73 -12.96 19.48
C GLU A 128 -14.89 -11.94 20.27
N SER A 129 -13.57 -12.11 20.31
CA SER A 129 -12.62 -11.20 20.98
C SER A 129 -12.19 -10.00 20.12
N ALA A 130 -12.87 -9.72 19.00
CA ALA A 130 -12.42 -8.71 18.03
C ALA A 130 -12.21 -7.32 18.65
N ASN A 131 -13.10 -6.89 19.54
CA ASN A 131 -13.00 -5.59 20.22
C ASN A 131 -11.69 -5.43 21.01
N GLU A 132 -11.20 -6.50 21.64
CA GLU A 132 -9.95 -6.48 22.40
C GLU A 132 -8.74 -6.48 21.45
N LEU A 133 -8.79 -7.29 20.39
CA LEU A 133 -7.70 -7.42 19.42
C LEU A 133 -7.40 -6.11 18.68
N VAL A 134 -8.43 -5.32 18.35
CA VAL A 134 -8.24 -4.06 17.59
C VAL A 134 -7.74 -2.89 18.44
N ASN A 135 -7.69 -3.03 19.77
CA ASN A 135 -7.34 -1.91 20.64
C ASN A 135 -5.85 -1.59 20.64
N ASP A 136 -5.01 -2.60 20.44
CA ASP A 136 -3.55 -2.43 20.32
C ASP A 136 -3.16 -2.11 18.88
N VAL A 137 -3.13 -0.82 18.56
CA VAL A 137 -2.75 -0.30 17.24
C VAL A 137 -1.67 0.76 17.39
N ILE A 138 -0.65 0.67 16.54
CA ILE A 138 0.35 1.73 16.39
C ILE A 138 -0.09 2.63 15.24
N VAL A 139 -0.12 3.93 15.52
CA VAL A 139 -0.41 4.99 14.54
C VAL A 139 0.90 5.67 14.18
N LEU A 140 1.33 5.54 12.92
CA LEU A 140 2.47 6.27 12.37
C LEU A 140 1.94 7.44 11.54
N ASP A 141 2.18 8.67 11.99
CA ASP A 141 1.72 9.89 11.33
C ASP A 141 2.78 10.44 10.37
N ALA A 142 2.37 10.72 9.14
CA ALA A 142 3.13 11.45 8.12
C ALA A 142 2.27 12.53 7.44
N SER A 143 1.27 13.04 8.17
CA SER A 143 0.40 14.12 7.74
C SER A 143 1.19 15.41 7.54
N SER A 144 0.68 16.27 6.66
CA SER A 144 1.26 17.58 6.38
C SER A 144 0.15 18.60 6.14
N GLU A 145 0.53 19.84 5.85
CA GLU A 145 -0.44 20.89 5.51
C GLU A 145 -1.27 20.59 4.26
N LYS A 146 -0.80 19.68 3.40
CA LYS A 146 -1.42 19.35 2.11
C LYS A 146 -2.22 18.04 2.14
N LYS A 147 -1.93 17.15 3.10
CA LYS A 147 -2.56 15.83 3.16
C LYS A 147 -2.68 15.29 4.57
N PHE A 148 -3.71 14.48 4.78
CA PHE A 148 -3.79 13.57 5.92
C PHE A 148 -3.15 12.24 5.52
N SER A 149 -2.19 11.76 6.30
CA SER A 149 -1.47 10.52 5.97
C SER A 149 -1.01 9.79 7.22
N ILE A 150 -1.62 8.64 7.50
CA ILE A 150 -1.26 7.81 8.66
C ILE A 150 -1.15 6.34 8.23
N HIS A 151 -0.21 5.61 8.83
CA HIS A 151 -0.18 4.15 8.74
C HIS A 151 -0.66 3.57 10.07
N LEU A 152 -1.52 2.55 10.01
CA LEU A 152 -1.98 1.80 11.17
C LEU A 152 -1.38 0.41 11.15
N VAL A 153 -0.87 -0.06 12.28
CA VAL A 153 -0.37 -1.43 12.45
C VAL A 153 -1.01 -2.05 13.69
N PHE A 154 -1.92 -3.00 13.48
CA PHE A 154 -2.67 -3.68 14.53
C PHE A 154 -1.81 -4.82 15.10
N GLN A 155 -1.40 -4.70 16.36
CA GLN A 155 -0.39 -5.61 16.94
C GLN A 155 -0.93 -7.02 17.17
N ASN A 156 -2.22 -7.15 17.46
CA ASN A 156 -2.86 -8.42 17.83
C ASN A 156 -3.77 -9.00 16.74
N VAL A 157 -3.89 -8.32 15.59
CA VAL A 157 -4.68 -8.82 14.45
C VAL A 157 -3.72 -9.36 13.40
N VAL A 158 -3.69 -10.67 13.21
CA VAL A 158 -2.63 -11.36 12.45
C VAL A 158 -3.25 -12.32 11.45
N PHE A 159 -2.77 -12.27 10.22
CA PHE A 159 -3.25 -13.12 9.15
C PHE A 159 -2.14 -14.01 8.58
N PRO A 160 -2.49 -15.17 7.98
CA PRO A 160 -1.50 -16.04 7.35
C PRO A 160 -0.77 -15.42 6.16
N SER A 161 -1.37 -14.42 5.50
CA SER A 161 -0.76 -13.70 4.38
C SER A 161 -1.46 -12.37 4.11
N ILE A 162 -0.82 -11.51 3.31
CA ILE A 162 -1.39 -10.24 2.85
C ILE A 162 -2.71 -10.40 2.08
N GLU A 163 -2.93 -11.55 1.42
CA GLU A 163 -4.19 -11.88 0.73
C GLU A 163 -5.35 -11.93 1.72
N HIS A 164 -5.12 -12.49 2.91
CA HIS A 164 -6.11 -12.57 3.96
C HIS A 164 -6.42 -11.19 4.56
N CYS A 165 -5.42 -10.31 4.69
CA CYS A 165 -5.66 -8.90 5.03
C CYS A 165 -6.56 -8.23 3.96
N SER A 166 -6.32 -8.49 2.67
CA SER A 166 -7.16 -7.99 1.58
C SER A 166 -8.61 -8.47 1.70
N ALA A 167 -8.85 -9.69 2.17
CA ALA A 167 -10.19 -10.21 2.39
C ALA A 167 -10.95 -9.45 3.49
N VAL A 168 -10.28 -9.09 4.58
CA VAL A 168 -10.86 -8.23 5.64
C VAL A 168 -11.17 -6.83 5.10
N LEU A 169 -10.25 -6.26 4.31
CA LEU A 169 -10.50 -4.96 3.70
C LEU A 169 -11.74 -4.97 2.79
N ARG A 170 -11.96 -6.04 2.03
CA ARG A 170 -13.18 -6.19 1.21
C ARG A 170 -14.44 -6.21 2.07
N TRP A 171 -14.41 -6.87 3.22
CA TRP A 171 -15.52 -6.85 4.18
C TRP A 171 -15.79 -5.44 4.73
N ILE A 172 -14.73 -4.70 5.05
CA ILE A 172 -14.86 -3.30 5.48
C ILE A 172 -15.51 -2.48 4.37
N ILE A 173 -15.06 -2.63 3.11
CA ILE A 173 -15.66 -1.94 1.95
C ILE A 173 -17.15 -2.28 1.80
N ASP A 174 -17.51 -3.56 1.90
CA ASP A 174 -18.91 -3.98 1.84
C ASP A 174 -19.74 -3.32 2.97
N LYS A 175 -19.19 -3.23 4.19
CA LYS A 175 -19.84 -2.54 5.31
C LYS A 175 -20.00 -1.03 5.08
N LEU A 176 -19.03 -0.38 4.43
CA LEU A 176 -19.15 1.02 4.06
C LEU A 176 -20.30 1.24 3.06
N TYR A 177 -20.44 0.34 2.08
CA TYR A 177 -21.58 0.40 1.17
C TYR A 177 -22.92 0.14 1.86
N GLU A 178 -22.95 -0.68 2.91
CA GLU A 178 -24.18 -0.93 3.68
C GLU A 178 -24.55 0.25 4.61
N GLN A 179 -23.56 0.94 5.20
CA GLN A 179 -23.80 1.88 6.31
C GLN A 179 -23.58 3.36 5.97
N GLU A 180 -22.61 3.68 5.11
CA GLU A 180 -22.30 5.07 4.76
C GLU A 180 -22.91 5.45 3.41
N TYR A 181 -22.89 4.55 2.42
CA TYR A 181 -23.38 4.86 1.07
C TYR A 181 -24.84 5.34 1.01
N PRO A 182 -25.80 4.72 1.73
CA PRO A 182 -27.20 5.15 1.68
C PRO A 182 -27.40 6.61 2.10
N MET A 183 -26.51 7.16 2.93
CA MET A 183 -26.58 8.54 3.39
C MET A 183 -26.22 9.54 2.28
N PHE A 184 -25.48 9.10 1.27
CA PHE A 184 -25.20 9.88 0.06
C PHE A 184 -26.27 9.69 -1.03
N GLU A 185 -27.14 8.68 -0.92
CA GLU A 185 -28.27 8.52 -1.85
C GLU A 185 -29.35 9.60 -1.61
N ASP A 186 -29.61 9.94 -0.35
CA ASP A 186 -30.63 10.92 0.04
C ASP A 186 -30.15 12.37 -0.12
N ASP A 187 -28.90 12.66 0.28
CA ASP A 187 -28.37 14.04 0.37
C ASP A 187 -27.29 14.33 -0.67
N GLY A 188 -27.05 13.39 -1.58
CA GLY A 188 -26.01 13.45 -2.60
C GLY A 188 -24.59 13.28 -2.05
N VAL A 189 -23.62 13.22 -2.96
CA VAL A 189 -22.18 13.21 -2.65
C VAL A 189 -21.74 14.64 -2.31
N THR A 190 -22.28 15.17 -1.21
CA THR A 190 -22.16 16.57 -0.80
C THR A 190 -21.61 16.71 0.62
N ILE A 191 -21.28 17.95 0.99
CA ILE A 191 -20.91 18.32 2.37
C ILE A 191 -22.04 17.97 3.35
N THR A 192 -23.30 18.15 2.95
CA THR A 192 -24.47 17.84 3.76
C THR A 192 -24.57 16.34 4.02
N GLY A 193 -24.43 15.52 2.97
CA GLY A 193 -24.39 14.06 3.09
C GLY A 193 -23.25 13.58 4.00
N PHE A 194 -22.05 14.15 3.85
CA PHE A 194 -20.91 13.82 4.70
C PHE A 194 -21.15 14.15 6.20
N LYS A 195 -21.68 15.34 6.50
CA LYS A 195 -22.01 15.74 7.89
C LYS A 195 -23.12 14.89 8.49
N LYS A 196 -24.14 14.55 7.68
CA LYS A 196 -25.22 13.64 8.10
C LYS A 196 -24.67 12.25 8.39
N ALA A 197 -23.74 11.75 7.57
CA ALA A 197 -23.09 10.46 7.81
C ALA A 197 -22.30 10.44 9.11
N MET A 198 -21.53 11.49 9.40
CA MET A 198 -20.88 11.67 10.69
C MET A 198 -21.88 11.64 11.86
N TYR A 199 -23.00 12.36 11.72
CA TYR A 199 -23.99 12.49 12.78
C TYR A 199 -24.74 11.17 13.05
N ILE A 200 -25.26 10.52 12.01
CA ILE A 200 -26.09 9.31 12.15
C ILE A 200 -25.24 8.11 12.61
N ASN A 201 -24.07 7.90 12.01
CA ASN A 201 -23.24 6.76 12.36
C ASN A 201 -22.46 6.96 13.67
N ALA A 202 -22.45 8.18 14.22
CA ALA A 202 -21.61 8.58 15.36
C ALA A 202 -20.14 8.16 15.17
N ARG A 203 -19.68 8.14 13.92
CA ARG A 203 -18.39 7.67 13.44
C ARG A 203 -17.90 8.58 12.32
N PHE A 204 -16.59 8.63 12.13
CA PHE A 204 -15.99 9.34 11.01
C PHE A 204 -16.19 8.52 9.71
N PRO A 205 -16.82 9.09 8.66
CA PRO A 205 -17.02 8.39 7.40
C PRO A 205 -15.68 8.05 6.74
N LEU A 206 -15.55 6.80 6.28
CA LEU A 206 -14.36 6.37 5.52
C LEU A 206 -14.54 6.56 4.01
N MET A 207 -15.75 6.92 3.56
CA MET A 207 -16.00 7.44 2.23
C MET A 207 -16.16 8.97 2.26
N VAL A 208 -15.28 9.66 1.55
CA VAL A 208 -15.23 11.13 1.53
C VAL A 208 -15.60 11.63 0.14
N PRO A 209 -16.57 12.56 0.01
CA PRO A 209 -16.86 13.19 -1.27
C PRO A 209 -15.65 13.88 -1.90
N LEU A 210 -15.44 13.66 -3.21
CA LEU A 210 -14.46 14.41 -3.98
C LEU A 210 -14.87 15.87 -4.10
N LYS A 211 -13.87 16.75 -4.21
CA LYS A 211 -14.10 18.19 -4.41
C LYS A 211 -14.82 18.49 -5.73
N HIS A 212 -14.55 17.68 -6.74
CA HIS A 212 -15.05 17.83 -8.10
C HIS A 212 -15.70 16.52 -8.55
N GLY A 213 -16.96 16.59 -8.97
CA GLY A 213 -17.75 15.46 -9.45
C GLY A 213 -18.58 14.77 -8.37
N ASP A 214 -19.43 13.84 -8.81
CA ASP A 214 -20.34 13.07 -7.95
C ASP A 214 -19.72 11.72 -7.58
N ASP A 215 -18.52 11.74 -6.99
CA ASP A 215 -17.79 10.51 -6.64
C ASP A 215 -17.19 10.55 -5.23
N LEU A 216 -16.90 9.36 -4.70
CA LEU A 216 -16.38 9.15 -3.36
C LEU A 216 -14.92 8.66 -3.41
N HIS A 217 -14.11 9.17 -2.49
CA HIS A 217 -12.77 8.69 -2.19
C HIS A 217 -12.80 7.77 -0.95
N PHE A 218 -12.18 6.61 -1.03
CA PHE A 218 -11.92 5.81 0.17
C PHE A 218 -10.76 6.44 0.93
N LEU A 219 -10.93 6.66 2.23
CA LEU A 219 -9.91 7.26 3.08
C LEU A 219 -8.64 6.39 3.18
N PHE A 220 -8.75 5.09 2.92
CA PHE A 220 -7.63 4.15 2.92
C PHE A 220 -7.21 3.74 1.50
N ASP A 221 -5.90 3.53 1.32
CA ASP A 221 -5.35 2.97 0.10
C ASP A 221 -5.56 1.46 0.05
N ARG A 222 -6.20 0.98 -1.01
CA ARG A 222 -6.41 -0.45 -1.28
C ARG A 222 -5.21 -1.08 -1.98
N GLY A 223 -4.38 -0.26 -2.64
CA GLY A 223 -3.21 -0.66 -3.40
C GLY A 223 -2.15 -1.35 -2.55
N VAL A 224 -2.12 -1.05 -1.25
CA VAL A 224 -1.18 -1.67 -0.30
C VAL A 224 -1.45 -3.15 0.00
N TYR A 225 -2.49 -3.75 -0.58
CA TYR A 225 -2.78 -5.19 -0.47
C TYR A 225 -2.74 -5.92 -1.82
N ASN A 226 -1.77 -5.58 -2.66
CA ASN A 226 -1.55 -6.30 -3.91
C ASN A 226 -0.98 -7.69 -3.62
N TYR A 227 -1.85 -8.70 -3.56
CA TYR A 227 -1.47 -10.09 -3.29
C TYR A 227 -0.80 -10.80 -4.47
N ASN A 228 -0.70 -10.15 -5.64
CA ASN A 228 0.01 -10.70 -6.80
C ASN A 228 1.52 -10.46 -6.74
N CYS A 229 2.00 -9.62 -5.81
CA CYS A 229 3.43 -9.31 -5.65
C CYS A 229 3.79 -9.10 -4.17
N ASN A 230 5.10 -8.99 -3.89
CA ASN A 230 5.54 -8.47 -2.59
C ASN A 230 5.18 -6.98 -2.50
N GLN A 231 4.86 -6.50 -1.30
CA GLN A 231 4.48 -5.12 -1.08
C GLN A 231 5.55 -4.37 -0.31
N ASN A 232 5.92 -3.20 -0.78
CA ASN A 232 6.74 -2.29 0.01
C ASN A 232 5.87 -1.46 0.94
N PHE A 233 6.33 -1.29 2.17
CA PHE A 233 5.67 -0.45 3.16
C PHE A 233 6.69 0.40 3.89
N ARG A 234 6.49 1.71 3.89
CA ARG A 234 7.50 2.65 4.42
C ARG A 234 7.66 2.46 5.92
N MET A 235 8.91 2.38 6.38
CA MET A 235 9.25 2.09 7.77
C MET A 235 9.17 3.33 8.67
N TRP A 236 8.99 3.14 9.98
CA TRP A 236 9.05 4.23 10.95
C TRP A 236 10.38 5.00 10.86
N LYS A 237 10.31 6.33 11.00
CA LYS A 237 11.39 7.32 10.80
C LYS A 237 11.92 7.43 9.37
N SER A 238 11.38 6.68 8.41
CA SER A 238 11.76 6.79 7.00
C SER A 238 10.95 7.85 6.24
N LYS A 239 11.62 8.58 5.35
CA LYS A 239 11.02 9.57 4.44
C LYS A 239 10.75 8.97 3.05
N LYS A 240 9.82 9.58 2.30
CA LYS A 240 9.69 9.29 0.86
C LYS A 240 10.85 9.94 0.10
N PHE A 241 11.18 9.42 -1.08
CA PHE A 241 12.30 9.89 -1.91
C PHE A 241 12.18 11.38 -2.31
N GLU A 242 10.95 11.86 -2.51
CA GLU A 242 10.70 13.26 -2.82
C GLU A 242 11.10 14.20 -1.67
N ALA A 243 11.89 15.22 -1.99
CA ALA A 243 12.31 16.24 -1.05
C ALA A 243 11.12 16.90 -0.34
N GLY A 244 11.23 17.08 0.98
CA GLY A 244 10.24 17.79 1.80
C GLY A 244 9.07 16.96 2.32
N LYS A 245 8.99 15.64 2.04
CA LYS A 245 7.97 14.77 2.66
C LYS A 245 8.40 14.37 4.08
N PRO A 246 7.53 14.53 5.10
CA PRO A 246 7.87 14.18 6.46
C PRO A 246 8.11 12.66 6.59
N PRO A 247 9.02 12.25 7.49
CA PRO A 247 9.15 10.85 7.84
C PRO A 247 7.88 10.36 8.54
N LEU A 248 7.62 9.05 8.50
CA LEU A 248 6.63 8.46 9.40
C LEU A 248 7.10 8.63 10.83
N ASP A 249 6.23 9.13 11.70
CA ASP A 249 6.57 9.30 13.11
C ASP A 249 5.46 8.85 14.06
N VAL A 250 5.82 8.60 15.32
CA VAL A 250 4.88 8.28 16.40
C VAL A 250 5.46 8.79 17.70
N ALA A 251 4.59 9.14 18.66
CA ALA A 251 4.95 9.58 20.01
C ALA A 251 5.45 8.41 20.89
N LEU A 252 6.38 7.61 20.37
CA LEU A 252 7.09 6.56 21.10
C LEU A 252 8.59 6.87 21.11
N PRO A 253 9.30 6.56 22.22
CA PRO A 253 10.76 6.68 22.22
C PRO A 253 11.34 5.72 21.19
N PHE A 254 12.34 6.19 20.44
CA PHE A 254 12.98 5.40 19.41
C PHE A 254 13.90 4.35 20.05
N THR A 255 13.33 3.17 20.31
CA THR A 255 14.03 1.97 20.76
C THR A 255 13.89 0.89 19.70
N PHE A 256 14.83 -0.07 19.69
CA PHE A 256 14.76 -1.20 18.77
C PHE A 256 13.47 -2.02 18.93
N GLU A 257 13.03 -2.20 20.17
CA GLU A 257 11.78 -2.91 20.47
C GLU A 257 10.54 -2.15 19.99
N ASN A 258 10.49 -0.83 20.18
CA ASN A 258 9.39 -0.03 19.63
C ASN A 258 9.41 -0.04 18.10
N PHE A 259 10.59 0.01 17.49
CA PHE A 259 10.73 -0.10 16.05
C PHE A 259 10.19 -1.42 15.49
N LYS A 260 10.52 -2.55 16.12
CA LYS A 260 9.95 -3.86 15.73
C LYS A 260 8.43 -3.91 15.79
N LYS A 261 7.81 -3.21 16.74
CA LYS A 261 6.33 -3.15 16.82
C LYS A 261 5.72 -2.44 15.60
N THR A 262 6.45 -1.48 15.00
CA THR A 262 6.00 -0.76 13.78
C THR A 262 6.08 -1.60 12.51
N LEU A 263 6.77 -2.75 12.54
CA LEU A 263 6.87 -3.65 11.40
C LEU A 263 5.60 -4.49 11.22
N ILE A 264 5.27 -4.77 9.97
CA ILE A 264 4.13 -5.59 9.57
C ILE A 264 4.47 -7.08 9.72
N THR A 265 5.70 -7.45 9.39
CA THR A 265 6.30 -8.77 9.65
C THR A 265 6.71 -8.88 11.12
N PHE A 266 6.73 -10.09 11.65
CA PHE A 266 6.88 -10.33 13.09
C PHE A 266 8.26 -9.99 13.66
N HIS A 267 8.21 -9.47 14.89
CA HIS A 267 9.31 -8.86 15.67
C HIS A 267 10.46 -9.82 16.04
N ASN A 268 10.23 -11.13 16.02
CA ASN A 268 11.24 -12.15 16.35
C ASN A 268 12.07 -12.59 15.15
N ALA A 269 11.69 -12.17 13.95
CA ALA A 269 12.48 -12.48 12.77
C ALA A 269 13.78 -11.67 12.72
N PRO A 270 14.89 -12.25 12.21
CA PRO A 270 16.08 -11.47 11.97
C PRO A 270 15.81 -10.43 10.86
N ILE A 271 16.24 -9.20 11.11
CA ILE A 271 16.26 -8.14 10.09
C ILE A 271 17.41 -8.43 9.15
N VAL A 272 17.09 -8.55 7.87
CA VAL A 272 18.10 -8.76 6.83
C VAL A 272 17.91 -7.71 5.77
N SER A 273 19.01 -7.03 5.40
CA SER A 273 18.97 -6.17 4.23
C SER A 273 18.62 -7.02 3.01
N ALA A 274 17.68 -6.57 2.18
CA ALA A 274 17.39 -7.26 0.92
C ALA A 274 18.67 -7.40 0.07
N CYS A 275 19.63 -6.48 0.21
CA CYS A 275 20.95 -6.53 -0.41
C CYS A 275 21.88 -7.61 0.18
N GLU A 276 21.71 -7.98 1.45
CA GLU A 276 22.57 -8.94 2.18
C GLU A 276 22.18 -10.40 1.90
N LEU A 277 20.89 -10.68 1.66
CA LEU A 277 20.43 -12.02 1.29
C LEU A 277 20.93 -12.48 -0.08
N GLU A 278 21.23 -11.54 -0.99
CA GLU A 278 21.68 -11.86 -2.35
C GLU A 278 23.15 -11.51 -2.63
N LYS A 279 23.93 -11.02 -1.65
CA LYS A 279 25.31 -10.53 -1.84
C LYS A 279 25.46 -9.48 -2.97
N HIS A 280 24.39 -8.77 -3.33
CA HIS A 280 24.37 -7.80 -4.42
C HIS A 280 23.58 -6.52 -4.08
N VAL A 281 24.11 -5.38 -4.52
CA VAL A 281 23.66 -3.99 -4.31
C VAL A 281 22.47 -3.65 -5.23
N PRO A 282 21.51 -2.77 -4.85
CA PRO A 282 20.10 -3.01 -5.14
C PRO A 282 19.59 -2.48 -6.49
N MET A 283 19.16 -3.44 -7.32
CA MET A 283 18.19 -3.28 -8.42
C MET A 283 16.94 -4.15 -8.18
N HIS A 284 16.76 -4.67 -6.94
CA HIS A 284 15.94 -5.87 -6.70
C HIS A 284 14.67 -5.72 -5.88
N CYS A 285 14.35 -4.54 -5.33
CA CYS A 285 13.16 -4.45 -4.46
C CYS A 285 11.87 -4.00 -5.15
N ALA A 286 11.89 -3.62 -6.44
CA ALA A 286 10.68 -3.24 -7.19
C ALA A 286 10.19 -4.34 -8.16
N ALA A 287 10.96 -5.40 -8.38
CA ALA A 287 10.65 -6.46 -9.32
C ALA A 287 10.82 -7.85 -8.68
N PHE A 288 10.07 -8.14 -7.63
CA PHE A 288 10.02 -9.50 -7.04
C PHE A 288 9.18 -10.49 -7.88
N SER A 289 9.14 -10.33 -9.21
CA SER A 289 8.47 -11.28 -10.11
C SER A 289 9.40 -11.99 -11.10
N CYS A 290 10.67 -11.58 -11.20
CA CYS A 290 11.56 -12.10 -12.24
C CYS A 290 12.96 -12.35 -11.68
N GLN A 291 13.57 -13.47 -12.08
CA GLN A 291 14.88 -13.95 -11.64
C GLN A 291 15.95 -12.83 -11.66
N PRO A 292 16.27 -12.22 -10.50
CA PRO A 292 17.12 -11.03 -10.34
C PRO A 292 18.42 -11.08 -11.15
N LYS A 293 19.10 -12.22 -11.04
CA LYS A 293 20.40 -12.48 -11.67
C LYS A 293 20.31 -12.56 -13.20
N THR A 294 19.24 -13.15 -13.72
CA THR A 294 19.00 -13.31 -15.16
C THR A 294 18.73 -11.96 -15.80
N VAL A 295 17.89 -11.14 -15.17
CA VAL A 295 17.58 -9.78 -15.60
C VAL A 295 18.82 -8.91 -15.59
N LEU A 296 19.57 -8.90 -14.48
CA LEU A 296 20.84 -8.17 -14.40
C LEU A 296 21.84 -8.61 -15.47
N ALA A 297 22.00 -9.92 -15.69
CA ALA A 297 22.94 -10.43 -16.69
C ALA A 297 22.59 -9.95 -18.11
N LYS A 298 21.30 -9.94 -18.47
CA LYS A 298 20.83 -9.39 -19.75
C LYS A 298 21.17 -7.92 -19.92
N TRP A 299 20.88 -7.10 -18.91
CA TRP A 299 21.18 -5.66 -18.96
C TRP A 299 22.68 -5.37 -18.93
N LYS A 300 23.49 -6.14 -18.19
CA LYS A 300 24.95 -6.04 -18.23
C LYS A 300 25.50 -6.29 -19.63
N LEU A 301 25.02 -7.35 -20.28
CA LEU A 301 25.41 -7.69 -21.65
C LEU A 301 25.01 -6.56 -22.62
N LYS A 302 23.78 -6.06 -22.51
CA LYS A 302 23.24 -5.01 -23.38
C LYS A 302 23.91 -3.65 -23.20
N LEU A 303 24.23 -3.28 -21.98
CA LEU A 303 24.85 -1.99 -21.67
C LEU A 303 26.39 -2.05 -21.62
N GLY A 304 26.98 -3.24 -21.75
CA GLY A 304 28.43 -3.44 -21.68
C GLY A 304 29.05 -3.00 -20.36
N CYS A 305 28.39 -3.27 -19.21
CA CYS A 305 28.86 -2.83 -17.89
C CYS A 305 29.18 -4.00 -16.95
N ASP A 306 30.09 -3.77 -15.99
CA ASP A 306 30.51 -4.75 -14.97
C ASP A 306 29.40 -5.09 -13.95
N GLY A 307 28.40 -4.23 -13.86
CA GLY A 307 27.18 -4.40 -13.08
C GLY A 307 27.27 -4.00 -11.61
N ASN A 308 28.41 -3.45 -11.16
CA ASN A 308 28.49 -2.80 -9.85
C ASN A 308 27.78 -1.44 -9.84
N ASN A 309 27.51 -0.87 -11.03
CA ASN A 309 26.80 0.39 -11.20
C ASN A 309 25.79 0.33 -12.36
N ILE A 310 24.90 -0.66 -12.34
CA ILE A 310 23.89 -0.85 -13.40
C ILE A 310 22.96 0.37 -13.53
N THR A 311 22.56 0.98 -12.41
CA THR A 311 21.74 2.19 -12.39
C THR A 311 22.43 3.36 -13.09
N GLY A 312 23.72 3.57 -12.81
CA GLY A 312 24.53 4.57 -13.50
C GLY A 312 24.70 4.26 -14.99
N ALA A 313 24.85 2.99 -15.35
CA ALA A 313 24.92 2.56 -16.75
C ALA A 313 23.62 2.81 -17.51
N ILE A 314 22.45 2.52 -16.90
CA ILE A 314 21.13 2.79 -17.47
C ILE A 314 20.94 4.30 -17.66
N LEU A 315 21.19 5.10 -16.62
CA LEU A 315 21.09 6.56 -16.70
C LEU A 315 22.01 7.13 -17.77
N LYS A 316 23.26 6.66 -17.84
CA LYS A 316 24.22 7.08 -18.86
C LYS A 316 23.75 6.69 -20.25
N TYR A 317 23.26 5.46 -20.45
CA TYR A 317 22.73 5.02 -21.74
C TYR A 317 21.56 5.89 -22.18
N PHE A 318 20.57 6.10 -21.32
CA PHE A 318 19.41 6.93 -21.65
C PHE A 318 19.81 8.36 -21.94
N LYS A 319 20.68 8.95 -21.11
CA LYS A 319 21.17 10.31 -21.32
C LYS A 319 21.98 10.48 -22.61
N GLN A 320 22.75 9.48 -23.00
CA GLN A 320 23.63 9.55 -24.17
C GLN A 320 22.97 9.11 -25.48
N ARG A 321 22.03 8.15 -25.42
CA ARG A 321 21.49 7.46 -26.60
C ARG A 321 20.01 7.74 -26.85
N ILE A 322 19.24 8.07 -25.82
CA ILE A 322 17.79 8.17 -25.91
C ILE A 322 17.30 9.61 -25.75
N ASN A 323 17.64 10.28 -24.65
CA ASN A 323 17.21 11.63 -24.34
C ASN A 323 18.20 12.33 -23.37
N GLY A 324 18.82 13.42 -23.82
CA GLY A 324 19.79 14.19 -23.03
C GLY A 324 19.21 14.88 -21.78
N ASP A 325 17.89 15.08 -21.73
CA ASP A 325 17.16 15.76 -20.66
C ASP A 325 16.75 14.80 -19.52
N VAL A 326 17.28 13.58 -19.52
CA VAL A 326 17.10 12.63 -18.44
C VAL A 326 17.68 13.21 -17.15
N THR A 327 16.81 13.34 -16.14
CA THR A 327 17.15 13.97 -14.87
C THR A 327 17.43 12.94 -13.79
N ASN A 328 16.62 11.88 -13.72
CA ASN A 328 16.73 10.88 -12.67
C ASN A 328 16.05 9.56 -13.04
N ILE A 329 16.36 8.52 -12.30
CA ILE A 329 15.65 7.25 -12.28
C ILE A 329 14.76 7.20 -11.03
N TRP A 330 13.57 6.65 -11.15
CA TRP A 330 12.64 6.43 -10.03
C TRP A 330 12.08 5.02 -10.13
N TYR A 331 11.46 4.56 -9.05
CA TYR A 331 10.95 3.20 -8.92
C TYR A 331 9.46 3.30 -8.57
N ASP A 332 8.61 2.69 -9.39
CA ASP A 332 7.17 2.66 -9.18
C ASP A 332 6.74 1.45 -8.34
N GLU A 333 5.80 1.70 -7.42
CA GLU A 333 5.08 0.70 -6.63
C GLU A 333 3.64 0.54 -7.13
N SER A 334 3.37 0.89 -8.40
CA SER A 334 2.01 0.81 -8.96
C SER A 334 1.54 -0.64 -9.18
N PRO A 335 0.21 -0.88 -9.12
CA PRO A 335 -0.39 -2.21 -9.25
C PRO A 335 -0.20 -2.90 -10.61
N HIS A 336 0.47 -2.24 -11.56
CA HIS A 336 0.84 -2.82 -12.85
C HIS A 336 2.18 -3.57 -12.84
N GLY A 337 2.90 -3.54 -11.72
CA GLY A 337 4.04 -4.41 -11.46
C GLY A 337 5.31 -4.02 -12.22
N THR A 338 6.41 -3.86 -11.48
CA THR A 338 7.82 -3.85 -11.94
C THR A 338 8.44 -2.56 -12.50
N GLY A 339 7.73 -1.43 -12.58
CA GLY A 339 8.19 -0.26 -13.33
C GLY A 339 9.38 0.50 -12.70
N VAL A 340 10.60 0.24 -13.16
CA VAL A 340 11.69 1.23 -13.07
C VAL A 340 11.40 2.31 -14.09
N GLY A 341 11.35 3.57 -13.68
CA GLY A 341 11.09 4.68 -14.57
C GLY A 341 12.23 5.68 -14.65
N ILE A 342 12.35 6.40 -15.77
CA ILE A 342 13.35 7.45 -15.98
C ILE A 342 12.62 8.76 -16.28
N ASN A 343 12.86 9.76 -15.45
CA ASN A 343 12.25 11.09 -15.59
C ASN A 343 13.01 11.96 -16.58
N ILE A 344 12.23 12.75 -17.32
CA ILE A 344 12.71 13.79 -18.21
C ILE A 344 12.33 15.15 -17.58
N SER A 345 13.15 16.18 -17.79
CA SER A 345 12.94 17.53 -17.23
C SER A 345 11.56 18.15 -17.56
N ASN A 346 10.97 17.80 -18.71
CA ASN A 346 9.64 18.26 -19.13
C ASN A 346 8.47 17.54 -18.43
N GLY A 347 8.77 16.55 -17.57
CA GLY A 347 7.80 15.74 -16.84
C GLY A 347 7.30 14.51 -17.59
N ASP A 348 7.82 14.23 -18.78
CA ASP A 348 7.67 12.93 -19.43
C ASP A 348 8.53 11.86 -18.73
N MET A 349 8.26 10.60 -19.06
CA MET A 349 8.84 9.48 -18.33
C MET A 349 9.01 8.26 -19.21
N TYR A 350 10.17 7.62 -19.17
CA TYR A 350 10.34 6.27 -19.73
C TYR A 350 10.03 5.23 -18.67
N LEU A 351 9.21 4.24 -18.97
CA LEU A 351 9.04 3.03 -18.17
C LEU A 351 9.93 1.94 -18.75
N LEU A 352 10.76 1.33 -17.92
CA LEU A 352 11.65 0.25 -18.30
C LEU A 352 10.95 -1.09 -18.11
N ASP A 353 11.03 -1.91 -19.15
CA ASP A 353 10.80 -3.34 -19.05
C ASP A 353 12.15 -4.02 -18.84
N LEU A 354 12.39 -4.45 -17.60
CA LEU A 354 13.65 -5.04 -17.23
C LEU A 354 13.82 -6.45 -17.81
N ASP A 355 12.76 -7.20 -18.05
CA ASP A 355 12.86 -8.58 -18.53
C ASP A 355 13.25 -8.65 -20.01
N GLU A 356 12.75 -7.68 -20.78
CA GLU A 356 12.96 -7.59 -22.23
C GLU A 356 14.07 -6.62 -22.64
N CYS A 357 14.72 -5.96 -21.67
CA CYS A 357 15.66 -4.85 -21.94
C CYS A 357 15.02 -3.81 -22.86
N ALA A 358 13.81 -3.38 -22.51
CA ALA A 358 13.01 -2.48 -23.34
C ALA A 358 12.53 -1.28 -22.52
N TYR A 359 11.96 -0.29 -23.20
CA TYR A 359 11.39 0.89 -22.58
C TYR A 359 10.20 1.43 -23.38
N SER A 360 9.27 2.07 -22.69
CA SER A 360 8.12 2.76 -23.31
C SER A 360 8.04 4.18 -22.78
N LEU A 361 7.73 5.15 -23.63
CA LEU A 361 7.56 6.54 -23.20
C LEU A 361 6.13 6.77 -22.71
N LYS A 362 5.97 7.40 -21.54
CA LYS A 362 4.72 7.97 -21.05
C LYS A 362 4.84 9.49 -21.08
N ARG A 363 3.98 10.14 -21.85
CA ARG A 363 3.94 11.62 -21.91
C ARG A 363 3.09 12.18 -20.78
N LYS A 364 3.52 13.30 -20.22
CA LYS A 364 2.75 14.02 -19.21
C LYS A 364 1.41 14.45 -19.78
N GLY A 365 0.33 14.11 -19.09
CA GLY A 365 -1.04 14.46 -19.51
C GLY A 365 -1.64 13.59 -20.62
N HIS A 366 -0.96 12.52 -21.04
CA HIS A 366 -1.51 11.54 -21.97
C HIS A 366 -1.87 10.23 -21.27
N GLU A 367 -3.01 9.64 -21.64
CA GLU A 367 -3.37 8.29 -21.24
C GLU A 367 -2.64 7.26 -22.11
N GLY A 368 -2.08 6.23 -21.48
CA GLY A 368 -1.39 5.13 -22.15
C GLY A 368 0.13 5.29 -22.27
N LEU A 369 0.75 4.22 -22.77
CA LEU A 369 2.18 4.17 -23.09
C LEU A 369 2.36 4.27 -24.60
N MET A 370 3.40 4.98 -25.01
CA MET A 370 3.90 4.96 -26.38
C MET A 370 4.50 3.58 -26.68
N GLU A 371 4.81 3.35 -27.97
CA GLU A 371 5.39 2.11 -28.45
C GLU A 371 6.64 1.68 -27.66
N LYS A 372 6.68 0.38 -27.34
CA LYS A 372 7.78 -0.28 -26.65
C LYS A 372 9.01 -0.38 -27.57
N ARG A 373 10.16 0.06 -27.08
CA ARG A 373 11.44 0.06 -27.80
C ARG A 373 12.46 -0.79 -27.07
N PHE A 374 13.23 -1.58 -27.82
CA PHE A 374 14.25 -2.45 -27.27
C PHE A 374 15.62 -1.75 -27.24
N ILE A 375 16.39 -2.02 -26.19
CA ILE A 375 17.78 -1.59 -26.07
C ILE A 375 18.61 -2.50 -26.98
N ASN A 376 19.27 -1.89 -27.96
CA ASN A 376 20.17 -2.59 -28.87
C ASN A 376 21.56 -2.76 -28.26
#